data_AF-A0A6L7N7Q8-F1
#
_entry.id   AF-A0A6L7N7Q8-F1
#
_cell.length_a   1.000
_cell.length_b   1.000
_cell.length_c   1.000
_cell.angle_alpha   90.00
_cell.angle_beta   90.00
_cell.angle_gamma   90.00
#
_symmetry.space_group_name_H-M   'P 1'
#
loop_
_entity.id
_entity.type
_entity.pdbx_description
1 polymer ?
#
loop_
_entity_poly.entity_id
_entity_poly.type
_entity_poly.pdbx_seq_one_letter_code
_entity_poly.pdbx_strand_id
1 'polypeptide(L)'
;MHQNFKILLPPLLLTVLLSACAAPAVVEPEPAPIPEPLPEAPVIPENPDIVEARELLAAARAADAEWLVLEPRVSDLPVSLREILRRSEQAQEEGDTALASELARKVSRMSRLGLEQMAEQSRAGPYYPQ
;
A
#
# COMPACT_ATOMS: atom_id res chain seq x y z
N MET A 1 -46.26 34.29 -41.81
CA MET A 1 -46.26 33.11 -40.92
C MET A 1 -47.27 33.38 -39.80
N HIS A 2 -48.16 32.41 -39.58
CA HIS A 2 -49.49 32.48 -38.92
C HIS A 2 -49.51 33.22 -37.58
N GLN A 3 -50.31 34.26 -37.36
CA GLN A 3 -51.77 34.35 -37.16
C GLN A 3 -52.33 33.65 -35.89
N ASN A 4 -52.91 34.51 -35.04
CA ASN A 4 -54.13 34.34 -34.23
C ASN A 4 -54.02 33.79 -32.79
N PHE A 5 -53.75 34.73 -31.88
CA PHE A 5 -54.37 34.78 -30.56
C PHE A 5 -55.85 35.20 -30.70
N LYS A 6 -56.76 34.37 -30.21
CA LYS A 6 -58.17 34.66 -29.91
C LYS A 6 -58.58 33.68 -28.79
N ILE A 7 -59.36 33.96 -27.76
CA ILE A 7 -60.14 35.10 -27.28
C ILE A 7 -60.50 34.73 -25.82
N LEU A 8 -60.58 35.73 -24.95
CA LEU A 8 -61.16 35.66 -23.61
C LEU A 8 -62.69 35.47 -23.65
N LEU A 9 -63.21 34.49 -22.88
CA LEU A 9 -64.51 34.38 -22.15
C LEU A 9 -65.84 34.67 -22.92
N PRO A 10 -67.06 34.20 -22.51
CA PRO A 10 -67.56 34.20 -21.12
C PRO A 10 -68.59 33.05 -20.81
N PRO A 11 -69.62 33.19 -19.93
CA PRO A 11 -69.79 32.35 -18.74
C PRO A 11 -71.08 31.50 -18.77
N LEU A 12 -71.30 30.66 -17.74
CA LEU A 12 -72.56 30.48 -17.00
C LEU A 12 -72.58 29.10 -16.34
N LEU A 13 -72.87 29.12 -15.03
CA LEU A 13 -73.74 28.18 -14.30
C LEU A 13 -73.46 26.68 -14.48
N LEU A 14 -73.09 25.98 -13.41
CA LEU A 14 -74.06 25.31 -12.53
C LEU A 14 -73.31 24.43 -11.52
N THR A 15 -73.71 24.56 -10.27
CA THR A 15 -73.50 23.70 -9.10
C THR A 15 -73.58 22.19 -9.41
N VAL A 16 -72.71 21.35 -8.82
CA VAL A 16 -72.93 19.99 -8.24
C VAL A 16 -71.56 19.54 -7.66
N LEU A 17 -71.33 19.53 -6.34
CA LEU A 17 -71.55 18.45 -5.34
C LEU A 17 -70.75 17.15 -5.57
N LEU A 18 -70.33 16.55 -4.45
CA LEU A 18 -69.57 15.29 -4.21
C LEU A 18 -68.03 15.46 -4.22
N SER A 19 -67.33 15.46 -3.09
CA SER A 19 -67.15 14.39 -2.09
C SER A 19 -66.39 13.18 -2.63
N ALA A 20 -65.29 12.85 -1.94
CA ALA A 20 -64.32 11.76 -2.13
C ALA A 20 -63.23 11.99 -3.20
N CYS A 21 -62.01 12.30 -2.74
CA CYS A 21 -60.80 11.89 -3.45
C CYS A 21 -59.71 11.54 -2.44
N ALA A 22 -59.05 10.42 -2.72
CA ALA A 22 -58.28 9.61 -1.81
C ALA A 22 -56.96 10.27 -1.35
N ALA A 23 -56.48 9.83 -0.19
CA ALA A 23 -55.14 10.16 0.31
C ALA A 23 -54.06 9.73 -0.71
N PRO A 24 -53.01 10.54 -0.95
CA PRO A 24 -51.93 10.16 -1.82
C PRO A 24 -51.10 9.06 -1.16
N ALA A 25 -50.99 7.90 -1.83
CA ALA A 25 -50.04 6.87 -1.47
C ALA A 25 -48.61 7.40 -1.71
N VAL A 26 -47.85 7.57 -0.63
CA VAL A 26 -46.42 7.86 -0.68
C VAL A 26 -45.73 6.61 -1.20
N VAL A 27 -45.19 6.68 -2.43
CA VAL A 27 -44.31 5.64 -2.96
C VAL A 27 -42.93 5.87 -2.35
N GLU A 28 -42.56 5.07 -1.36
CA GLU A 28 -41.20 5.04 -0.84
C GLU A 28 -40.24 4.57 -1.95
N PRO A 29 -39.09 5.24 -2.16
CA PRO A 29 -38.10 4.78 -3.12
C PRO A 29 -37.48 3.46 -2.63
N GLU A 30 -37.45 2.46 -3.51
CA GLU A 30 -36.77 1.19 -3.27
C GLU A 30 -35.29 1.45 -2.93
N PRO A 31 -34.73 0.83 -1.86
CA PRO A 31 -33.35 1.07 -1.46
C PRO A 31 -32.40 0.61 -2.57
N ALA A 32 -31.45 1.48 -2.93
CA ALA A 32 -30.41 1.13 -3.88
C ALA A 32 -29.64 -0.13 -3.41
N PRO A 33 -29.26 -1.05 -4.32
CA PRO A 33 -28.47 -2.21 -3.96
C PRO A 33 -27.16 -1.76 -3.31
N ILE A 34 -26.86 -2.30 -2.13
CA ILE A 34 -25.63 -2.04 -1.41
C ILE A 34 -24.48 -2.58 -2.26
N PRO A 35 -23.45 -1.78 -2.60
CA PRO A 35 -22.29 -2.29 -3.32
C PRO A 35 -21.62 -3.39 -2.49
N GLU A 36 -21.32 -4.53 -3.13
CA GLU A 36 -20.62 -5.63 -2.46
C GLU A 36 -19.29 -5.12 -1.90
N PRO A 37 -18.92 -5.54 -0.68
CA PRO A 37 -17.63 -5.18 -0.11
C PRO A 37 -16.52 -5.71 -1.01
N LEU A 38 -15.53 -4.85 -1.30
CA LEU A 38 -14.34 -5.26 -2.03
C LEU A 38 -13.68 -6.44 -1.30
N PRO A 39 -13.14 -7.44 -2.03
CA PRO A 39 -12.44 -8.55 -1.41
C PRO A 39 -11.28 -8.00 -0.56
N GLU A 40 -11.22 -8.42 0.70
CA GLU A 40 -10.09 -8.09 1.59
C GLU A 40 -8.79 -8.62 0.97
N ALA A 41 -7.78 -7.75 0.89
CA ALA A 41 -6.47 -8.16 0.39
C ALA A 41 -5.90 -9.29 1.27
N PRO A 42 -5.27 -10.31 0.68
CA PRO A 42 -4.69 -11.41 1.44
C PRO A 42 -3.63 -10.86 2.41
N VAL A 43 -3.77 -11.20 3.70
CA VAL A 43 -2.77 -10.86 4.72
C VAL A 43 -1.56 -11.78 4.53
N ILE A 44 -0.49 -11.26 3.94
CA ILE A 44 0.77 -11.99 3.80
C ILE A 44 1.47 -11.99 5.17
N PRO A 45 1.74 -13.16 5.78
CA PRO A 45 2.46 -13.21 7.05
C PRO A 45 3.88 -12.64 6.88
N GLU A 46 4.32 -11.86 7.87
CA GLU A 46 5.65 -11.25 7.86
C GLU A 46 6.74 -12.33 7.98
N ASN A 47 7.77 -12.24 7.14
CA ASN A 47 8.89 -13.18 7.12
C ASN A 47 9.88 -12.83 8.25
N PRO A 48 10.18 -13.75 9.19
CA PRO A 48 11.08 -13.46 10.31
C PRO A 48 12.51 -13.08 9.87
N ASP A 49 12.98 -13.61 8.73
CA ASP A 49 14.30 -13.23 8.20
C ASP A 49 14.32 -11.75 7.78
N ILE A 50 13.21 -11.22 7.24
CA ILE A 50 13.10 -9.80 6.84
C ILE A 50 13.08 -8.90 8.08
N VAL A 51 12.41 -9.31 9.15
CA VAL A 51 12.40 -8.58 10.43
C VAL A 51 13.82 -8.46 10.98
N GLU A 52 14.52 -9.58 11.08
CA GLU A 52 15.91 -9.61 11.56
C GLU A 52 16.84 -8.76 10.66
N ALA A 53 16.68 -8.85 9.34
CA ALA A 53 17.47 -8.09 8.39
C ALA A 53 17.27 -6.57 8.55
N ARG A 54 16.04 -6.12 8.83
CA ARG A 54 15.72 -4.70 9.11
C ARG A 54 16.44 -4.21 10.36
N GLU A 55 16.37 -4.98 11.45
CA GLU A 55 17.00 -4.64 12.72
C GLU A 55 18.53 -4.55 12.58
N LEU A 56 19.15 -5.57 11.97
CA LEU A 56 20.59 -5.60 11.78
C LEU A 56 21.08 -4.54 10.83
N LEU A 57 20.36 -4.30 9.73
CA LEU A 57 20.69 -3.20 8.82
C LEU A 57 20.65 -1.88 9.59
N ALA A 58 19.57 -1.59 10.32
CA ALA A 58 19.45 -0.36 11.11
C ALA A 58 20.62 -0.17 12.10
N ALA A 59 21.03 -1.24 12.79
CA ALA A 59 22.19 -1.23 13.67
C ALA A 59 23.49 -0.94 12.90
N ALA A 60 23.71 -1.58 11.76
CA ALA A 60 24.88 -1.33 10.91
C ALA A 60 24.92 0.11 10.37
N ARG A 61 23.76 0.68 9.99
CA ARG A 61 23.67 2.09 9.55
C ARG A 61 24.03 3.05 10.67
N ALA A 62 23.53 2.80 11.88
CA ALA A 62 23.82 3.63 13.05
C ALA A 62 25.30 3.61 13.45
N ALA A 63 26.03 2.56 13.04
CA ALA A 63 27.46 2.40 13.29
C ALA A 63 28.34 2.75 12.07
N ASP A 64 27.79 3.36 11.00
CA ASP A 64 28.50 3.63 9.74
C ASP A 64 29.22 2.40 9.15
N ALA A 65 28.61 1.22 9.34
CA ALA A 65 29.18 -0.08 9.02
C ALA A 65 28.52 -0.75 7.80
N GLU A 66 27.90 0.03 6.91
CA GLU A 66 27.24 -0.48 5.70
C GLU A 66 28.25 -0.75 4.59
N TRP A 67 28.18 -1.94 3.98
CA TRP A 67 29.00 -2.31 2.82
C TRP A 67 28.17 -2.35 1.55
N LEU A 68 28.79 -2.04 0.43
CA LEU A 68 28.26 -2.38 -0.89
C LEU A 68 28.56 -3.84 -1.17
N VAL A 69 27.57 -4.55 -1.71
CA VAL A 69 27.62 -5.99 -1.94
C VAL A 69 27.21 -6.30 -3.36
N LEU A 70 27.94 -7.21 -4.01
CA LEU A 70 27.54 -7.75 -5.29
C LEU A 70 26.43 -8.79 -5.08
N GLU A 71 25.23 -8.50 -5.60
CA GLU A 71 24.09 -9.41 -5.61
C GLU A 71 23.51 -9.46 -7.03
N PRO A 72 23.90 -10.44 -7.85
CA PRO A 72 23.49 -10.54 -9.25
C PRO A 72 21.97 -10.59 -9.47
N ARG A 73 21.20 -11.03 -8.47
CA ARG A 73 19.73 -11.04 -8.55
C ARG A 73 19.08 -9.67 -8.35
N VAL A 74 19.88 -8.68 -7.96
CA VAL A 74 19.47 -7.29 -7.76
C VAL A 74 20.13 -6.40 -8.81
N SER A 75 21.45 -6.55 -9.03
CA SER A 75 22.21 -5.78 -10.01
C SER A 75 23.55 -6.43 -10.36
N ASP A 76 24.05 -6.17 -11.57
CA ASP A 76 25.41 -6.52 -11.99
C ASP A 76 26.49 -5.63 -11.35
N LEU A 77 26.09 -4.57 -10.63
CA LEU A 77 26.98 -3.67 -9.90
C LEU A 77 26.86 -3.87 -8.39
N PRO A 78 27.88 -3.45 -7.60
CA PRO A 78 27.75 -3.42 -6.14
C PRO A 78 26.58 -2.54 -5.70
N VAL A 79 25.68 -3.10 -4.89
CA VAL A 79 24.47 -2.42 -4.39
C VAL A 79 24.49 -2.32 -2.88
N SER A 80 23.72 -1.35 -2.36
CA SER A 80 23.53 -1.21 -0.92
C SER A 80 22.73 -2.37 -0.33
N LEU A 81 22.97 -2.68 0.95
CA LEU A 81 22.17 -3.66 1.69
C LEU A 81 20.69 -3.28 1.76
N ARG A 82 20.37 -1.97 1.76
CA ARG A 82 18.99 -1.47 1.69
C ARG A 82 18.29 -1.89 0.40
N GLU A 83 18.99 -1.83 -0.72
CA GLU A 83 18.41 -2.20 -2.00
C GLU A 83 18.17 -3.72 -2.08
N ILE A 84 19.07 -4.51 -1.51
CA ILE A 84 18.88 -5.96 -1.37
C ILE A 84 17.68 -6.28 -0.47
N LEU A 85 17.52 -5.56 0.64
CA LEU A 85 16.36 -5.69 1.54
C LEU A 85 15.05 -5.30 0.84
N ARG A 86 15.04 -4.21 0.06
CA ARG A 86 13.88 -3.82 -0.73
C ARG A 86 13.48 -4.91 -1.73
N ARG A 87 14.45 -5.54 -2.40
CA ARG A 87 14.16 -6.67 -3.31
C ARG A 87 13.66 -7.90 -2.57
N SER A 88 14.15 -8.13 -1.35
CA SER A 88 13.65 -9.19 -0.46
C SER A 88 12.18 -8.99 -0.10
N GLU A 89 11.79 -7.77 0.24
CA GLU A 89 10.40 -7.40 0.58
C GLU A 89 9.49 -7.58 -0.63
N GLN A 90 9.94 -7.11 -1.80
CA GLN A 90 9.23 -7.29 -3.05
C GLN A 90 9.04 -8.79 -3.40
N ALA A 91 10.06 -9.63 -3.16
CA ALA A 91 9.95 -11.07 -3.39
C ALA A 91 8.89 -11.72 -2.47
N GLN A 92 8.76 -11.26 -1.23
CA GLN A 92 7.70 -11.72 -0.31
C GLN A 92 6.31 -11.32 -0.82
N GLU A 93 6.15 -10.09 -1.31
CA GLU A 93 4.91 -9.61 -1.92
C GLU A 93 4.54 -10.39 -3.19
N GLU A 94 5.55 -10.78 -3.97
CA GLU A 94 5.42 -11.63 -5.16
C GLU A 94 5.14 -13.12 -4.81
N GLY A 95 5.19 -13.50 -3.53
CA GLY A 95 4.99 -14.86 -3.05
C GLY A 95 6.23 -15.77 -3.16
N ASP A 96 7.37 -15.23 -3.62
CA ASP A 96 8.66 -15.93 -3.64
C ASP A 96 9.33 -15.85 -2.26
N THR A 97 8.77 -16.63 -1.33
CA THR A 97 9.24 -16.69 0.06
C THR A 97 10.68 -17.21 0.18
N ALA A 98 11.12 -18.04 -0.78
CA ALA A 98 12.48 -18.58 -0.79
C ALA A 98 13.51 -17.50 -1.14
N LEU A 99 13.28 -16.74 -2.21
CA LEU A 99 14.13 -15.61 -2.58
C LEU A 99 14.11 -14.53 -1.51
N ALA A 100 12.94 -14.22 -0.94
CA ALA A 100 12.81 -13.29 0.17
C ALA A 100 13.71 -13.69 1.35
N SER A 101 13.56 -14.91 1.86
CA SER A 101 14.39 -15.41 2.96
C SER A 101 15.88 -15.46 2.62
N GLU A 102 16.26 -15.73 1.37
CA GLU A 102 17.67 -15.75 0.99
C GLU A 102 18.30 -14.34 0.97
N LEU A 103 17.63 -13.37 0.34
CA LEU A 103 18.10 -12.00 0.28
C LEU A 103 18.13 -11.36 1.68
N ALA A 104 17.11 -11.61 2.50
CA ALA A 104 17.08 -11.15 3.90
C ALA A 104 18.24 -11.71 4.71
N ARG A 105 18.49 -13.03 4.67
CA ARG A 105 19.64 -13.64 5.38
C ARG A 105 20.98 -13.11 4.88
N LYS A 106 21.09 -12.74 3.60
CA LYS A 106 22.29 -12.06 3.07
C LYS A 106 22.47 -10.70 3.72
N VAL A 107 21.42 -9.88 3.77
CA VAL A 107 21.44 -8.58 4.47
C VAL A 107 21.86 -8.76 5.93
N SER A 108 21.22 -9.67 6.67
CA SER A 108 21.57 -9.97 8.06
C SER A 108 23.06 -10.35 8.22
N ARG A 109 23.58 -11.21 7.34
CA ARG A 109 24.99 -11.65 7.39
C ARG A 109 25.95 -10.49 7.14
N MET A 110 25.70 -9.69 6.11
CA MET A 110 26.58 -8.60 5.73
C MET A 110 26.55 -7.45 6.74
N SER A 111 25.39 -7.14 7.33
CA SER A 111 25.27 -6.17 8.42
C SER A 111 26.06 -6.62 9.66
N ARG A 112 26.01 -7.91 10.02
CA ARG A 112 26.83 -8.45 11.12
C ARG A 112 28.32 -8.33 10.84
N LEU A 113 28.77 -8.69 9.64
CA LEU A 113 30.18 -8.56 9.25
C LEU A 113 30.66 -7.10 9.32
N GLY A 114 29.83 -6.15 8.89
CA GLY A 114 30.15 -4.72 9.02
C GLY A 114 30.31 -4.30 10.47
N LEU A 115 29.37 -4.69 11.33
CA LEU A 115 29.41 -4.40 12.77
C LEU A 115 30.63 -5.04 13.46
N GLU A 116 30.95 -6.29 13.12
CA GLU A 116 32.13 -7.00 13.63
C GLU A 116 33.42 -6.28 13.22
N GLN A 117 33.55 -5.90 11.95
CA GLN A 117 34.71 -5.14 11.47
C GLN A 117 34.84 -3.80 12.19
N MET A 118 33.74 -3.07 12.38
CA MET A 118 33.76 -1.79 13.08
C MET A 118 34.20 -1.98 14.54
N ALA A 119 33.73 -3.04 15.21
CA ALA A 119 34.15 -3.39 16.55
C ALA A 119 35.65 -3.75 16.60
N GLU A 120 36.19 -4.46 15.60
CA GLU A 120 37.62 -4.75 15.51
C GLU A 120 38.46 -3.49 15.31
N GLN A 121 38.03 -2.60 14.40
CA GLN A 121 38.71 -1.32 14.17
C GLN A 121 38.74 -0.45 15.42
N SER A 122 37.66 -0.45 16.22
CA SER A 122 37.61 0.28 17.49
C SER A 122 38.61 -0.23 18.54
N ARG A 123 39.05 -1.48 18.41
CA ARG A 123 40.01 -2.14 19.32
C ARG A 123 41.44 -2.12 18.78
N ALA A 124 41.63 -1.78 17.52
CA ALA A 124 42.95 -1.74 16.90
C ALA A 124 43.77 -0.57 17.46
N GLY A 125 44.89 -0.87 18.11
CA GLY A 125 45.88 0.13 18.52
C GLY A 125 46.65 0.70 17.32
N PRO A 126 47.42 1.79 17.51
CA PRO A 126 48.19 2.39 16.44
C PRO A 126 49.23 1.43 15.86
N TYR A 127 49.21 1.25 14.54
CA TYR A 127 50.21 0.48 13.82
C TYR A 127 51.41 1.38 13.47
N TYR A 128 52.56 1.11 14.07
CA TYR A 128 53.84 1.72 13.69
C TYR A 128 54.68 0.67 12.93
N PRO A 129 54.86 0.81 11.61
CA PRO A 129 55.79 -0.05 10.89
C PRO A 129 57.22 0.20 11.40
N GLN A 130 57.95 -0.88 11.68
CA GLN A 130 59.35 -0.86 12.12
C GLN A 130 60.29 -0.67 10.94
#